data_AF-A0A9C6T4W9-F1
#
_entry.id   AF-A0A9C6T4W9-F1
#
_cell.length_a   1.000
_cell.length_b   1.000
_cell.length_c   1.000
_cell.angle_alpha   90.00
_cell.angle_beta   90.00
_cell.angle_gamma   90.00
#
_symmetry.space_group_name_H-M   'P 1'
#
loop_
_entity.id
_entity.type
_entity.pdbx_description
1 polymer ?
#
loop_
_entity_poly.entity_id
_entity_poly.type
_entity_poly.pdbx_seq_one_letter_code
_entity_poly.pdbx_strand_id
1 'polypeptide(L)'
;MTLATVVVKMKAIKQLLLGLIILFQLLQLGHGLECYACDSAEDAECATSPGQQLEVEECSVANDVCVTSITAGLTRRGCLRRLYPNAYCAEPCDRCSTSLCNRHVYPVDRLRCYQCSGADCIDVSQRPQLLLPCPVYNADDRCYTNVLHLSNTQRGCEHTNLPDGCPHVCLKCNYNGCNAELTVGESRCLQCTHNRLSPNPDCQRNQQPETEAEAEQKCALNNATVTQCVNKVMYGHRERCYTHLNTQTDVLQRGCSTTMGFFPTGELSECYGDNCNSQCQNIACATCNSTSDANCRGGNALSSKQCVDGTNACFSCEQG
;
A
#
# COMPACT_ATOMS: atom_id res chain seq x y z
N MET A 1 49.82 -57.03 -45.76
CA MET A 1 50.27 -56.23 -44.59
C MET A 1 50.96 -57.16 -43.62
N THR A 2 52.22 -56.91 -43.29
CA THR A 2 53.03 -57.79 -42.43
C THR A 2 52.58 -57.71 -40.98
N LEU A 3 52.60 -58.84 -40.26
CA LEU A 3 52.19 -58.95 -38.85
C LEU A 3 52.81 -57.85 -37.95
N ALA A 4 54.06 -57.47 -38.24
CA ALA A 4 54.78 -56.39 -37.57
C ALA A 4 54.09 -55.01 -37.69
N THR A 5 53.53 -54.67 -38.85
CA THR A 5 52.82 -53.39 -39.05
C THR A 5 51.49 -53.31 -38.29
N VAL A 6 50.83 -54.45 -38.09
CA VAL A 6 49.58 -54.54 -37.29
C VAL A 6 49.89 -54.36 -35.80
N VAL A 7 50.96 -55.00 -35.31
CA VAL A 7 51.39 -54.90 -33.90
C VAL A 7 51.80 -53.46 -33.54
N VAL A 8 52.52 -52.76 -34.42
CA VAL A 8 52.92 -51.36 -34.20
C VAL A 8 51.71 -50.43 -34.15
N LYS A 9 50.74 -50.58 -35.07
CA LYS A 9 49.49 -49.80 -35.06
C LYS A 9 48.65 -50.06 -33.81
N MET A 10 48.52 -51.32 -33.37
CA MET A 10 47.79 -51.65 -32.14
C MET A 10 48.45 -51.08 -30.88
N LYS A 11 49.79 -51.01 -30.84
CA LYS A 11 50.54 -50.42 -29.72
C LYS A 11 50.35 -48.90 -29.67
N ALA A 12 50.35 -48.22 -30.82
CA ALA A 12 50.05 -46.79 -30.93
C ALA A 12 48.61 -46.45 -30.51
N ILE A 13 47.63 -47.27 -30.90
CA ILE A 13 46.23 -47.10 -30.51
C ILE A 13 46.04 -47.28 -29.00
N LYS A 14 46.68 -48.28 -28.39
CA LYS A 14 46.66 -48.46 -26.92
C LYS A 14 47.29 -47.28 -26.17
N GLN A 15 48.38 -46.72 -26.68
CA GLN A 15 49.04 -45.55 -26.08
C GLN A 15 48.14 -44.30 -26.17
N LEU A 16 47.46 -44.10 -27.30
CA LEU A 16 46.51 -43.00 -27.49
C LEU A 16 45.30 -43.12 -26.56
N LEU A 17 44.73 -44.32 -26.43
CA LEU A 17 43.63 -44.62 -25.51
C LEU A 17 44.03 -44.40 -24.04
N LEU A 18 45.23 -44.82 -23.64
CA LEU A 18 45.73 -44.60 -22.28
C LEU A 18 45.93 -43.11 -21.98
N GLY A 19 46.45 -42.34 -22.95
CA GLY A 19 46.57 -40.88 -22.86
C GLY A 19 45.21 -40.18 -22.75
N LEU A 20 44.21 -40.63 -23.52
CA LEU A 20 42.83 -40.13 -23.43
C LEU A 20 42.17 -40.46 -22.09
N ILE A 21 42.41 -41.66 -21.53
CA ILE A 21 41.91 -42.04 -20.20
C ILE A 21 42.58 -41.19 -19.11
N ILE A 22 43.89 -40.95 -19.18
CA ILE A 22 44.59 -40.08 -18.22
C ILE A 22 44.11 -38.63 -18.35
N LEU A 23 43.90 -38.13 -19.57
CA LEU A 23 43.34 -36.79 -19.80
C LEU A 23 41.90 -36.68 -19.29
N PHE A 24 41.09 -37.72 -19.47
CA PHE A 24 39.71 -37.78 -18.95
C PHE A 24 39.70 -37.90 -17.42
N GLN A 25 40.65 -38.63 -16.82
CA GLN A 25 40.84 -38.68 -15.36
C GLN A 25 41.38 -37.35 -14.81
N LEU A 26 42.21 -36.62 -15.57
CA LEU A 26 42.66 -35.26 -15.24
C LEU A 26 41.53 -34.23 -15.35
N LEU A 27 40.60 -34.41 -16.30
CA LEU A 27 39.36 -33.63 -16.43
C LEU A 27 38.28 -34.01 -15.39
N GLN A 28 38.45 -35.14 -14.70
CA GLN A 28 37.59 -35.61 -13.61
C GLN A 28 38.20 -35.44 -12.22
N LEU A 29 39.26 -34.62 -12.06
CA LEU A 29 39.57 -34.08 -10.73
C LEU A 29 38.33 -33.34 -10.26
N GLY A 30 37.67 -33.89 -9.25
CA GLY A 30 36.35 -33.51 -8.79
C GLY A 30 36.25 -31.99 -8.62
N HIS A 31 35.24 -31.39 -9.25
CA HIS A 31 34.85 -30.04 -8.93
C HIS A 31 34.59 -30.01 -7.42
N GLY A 32 35.33 -29.18 -6.69
CA GLY A 32 35.09 -28.95 -5.28
C GLY A 32 33.63 -28.53 -5.08
N LEU A 33 33.05 -28.91 -3.94
CA LEU A 33 31.71 -28.45 -3.60
C LEU A 33 31.77 -26.93 -3.42
N GLU A 34 30.95 -26.18 -4.15
CA GLU A 34 30.84 -24.72 -4.01
C GLU A 34 29.57 -24.38 -3.24
N CYS A 35 29.64 -23.43 -2.32
CA CYS A 35 28.49 -22.99 -1.53
C CYS A 35 28.37 -21.46 -1.57
N TYR A 36 27.15 -20.94 -1.51
CA TYR A 36 26.98 -19.52 -1.17
C TYR A 36 27.47 -19.29 0.26
N ALA A 37 28.22 -18.21 0.47
CA ALA A 37 28.82 -17.82 1.73
C ALA A 37 28.44 -16.38 2.09
N CYS A 38 27.72 -16.19 3.19
CA CYS A 38 27.32 -14.86 3.67
C CYS A 38 26.82 -14.90 5.11
N ASP A 39 26.76 -13.73 5.75
CA ASP A 39 26.15 -13.50 7.06
C ASP A 39 25.18 -12.32 6.97
N SER A 40 23.92 -12.51 7.36
CA SER A 40 22.91 -11.45 7.33
C SER A 40 23.12 -10.34 8.37
N ALA A 41 24.10 -10.48 9.26
CA ALA A 41 24.57 -9.40 10.11
C ALA A 41 25.31 -8.31 9.30
N GLU A 42 26.05 -8.73 8.27
CA GLU A 42 26.87 -7.86 7.43
C GLU A 42 26.13 -7.46 6.16
N ASP A 43 25.36 -8.39 5.58
CA ASP A 43 24.57 -8.15 4.37
C ASP A 43 23.18 -8.81 4.45
N ALA A 44 22.15 -7.97 4.61
CA ALA A 44 20.76 -8.42 4.70
C ALA A 44 20.31 -9.26 3.48
N GLU A 45 20.94 -9.08 2.32
CA GLU A 45 20.64 -9.86 1.10
C GLU A 45 20.91 -11.36 1.28
N CYS A 46 21.78 -11.74 2.23
CA CYS A 46 21.97 -13.13 2.64
C CYS A 46 20.67 -13.83 3.09
N ALA A 47 19.76 -13.05 3.67
CA ALA A 47 18.45 -13.49 4.13
C ALA A 47 17.33 -13.20 3.11
N THR A 48 17.37 -12.05 2.43
CA THR A 48 16.25 -11.54 1.61
C THR A 48 16.30 -11.96 0.15
N SER A 49 17.48 -12.11 -0.45
CA SER A 49 17.67 -12.37 -1.88
C SER A 49 18.71 -13.46 -2.15
N PRO A 50 18.48 -14.70 -1.68
CA PRO A 50 19.50 -15.72 -1.82
C PRO A 50 19.69 -16.14 -3.29
N GLY A 51 20.95 -16.23 -3.71
CA GLY A 51 21.36 -16.72 -5.03
C GLY A 51 21.65 -15.64 -6.09
N GLN A 52 21.29 -14.37 -5.85
CA GLN A 52 21.78 -13.23 -6.65
C GLN A 52 22.86 -12.51 -5.85
N GLN A 53 24.05 -12.37 -6.45
CA GLN A 53 25.12 -11.50 -5.93
C GLN A 53 25.75 -11.89 -4.58
N LEU A 54 25.39 -13.04 -4.01
CA LEU A 54 26.07 -13.58 -2.83
C LEU A 54 27.46 -14.12 -3.19
N GLU A 55 28.41 -13.96 -2.28
CA GLU A 55 29.73 -14.57 -2.43
C GLU A 55 29.65 -16.10 -2.46
N VAL A 56 30.58 -16.71 -3.19
CA VAL A 56 30.71 -18.16 -3.32
C VAL A 56 32.04 -18.58 -2.74
N GLU A 57 32.03 -19.68 -1.99
CA GLU A 57 33.24 -20.32 -1.48
C GLU A 57 33.34 -21.78 -1.94
N GLU A 58 34.57 -22.26 -2.09
CA GLU A 58 34.87 -23.67 -2.35
C GLU A 58 35.14 -24.41 -1.03
N CYS A 59 34.45 -25.53 -0.80
CA CYS A 59 34.63 -26.35 0.39
C CYS A 59 35.88 -27.22 0.25
N SER A 60 36.87 -26.97 1.11
CA SER A 60 38.17 -27.64 1.09
C SER A 60 38.18 -29.06 1.67
N VAL A 61 37.11 -29.45 2.39
CA VAL A 61 37.01 -30.76 3.05
C VAL A 61 36.27 -31.75 2.16
N ALA A 62 36.84 -32.95 1.99
CA ALA A 62 36.18 -34.02 1.25
C ALA A 62 34.86 -34.41 1.93
N ASN A 63 33.79 -34.56 1.13
CA ASN A 63 32.43 -34.85 1.58
C ASN A 63 31.83 -33.78 2.53
N ASP A 64 32.27 -32.52 2.42
CA ASP A 64 31.57 -31.41 3.07
C ASP A 64 30.17 -31.20 2.45
N VAL A 65 29.36 -30.35 3.08
CA VAL A 65 28.02 -29.99 2.59
C VAL A 65 27.81 -28.49 2.73
N CYS A 66 26.97 -27.92 1.86
CA CYS A 66 26.50 -26.56 2.06
C CYS A 66 25.48 -26.52 3.19
N VAL A 67 25.49 -25.41 3.92
CA VAL A 67 24.57 -25.17 5.02
C VAL A 67 23.90 -23.80 4.88
N THR A 68 22.64 -23.72 5.28
CA THR A 68 21.95 -22.47 5.63
C THR A 68 21.46 -22.60 7.06
N SER A 69 21.93 -21.75 7.96
CA SER A 69 21.56 -21.81 9.37
C SER A 69 21.03 -20.49 9.87
N ILE A 70 20.25 -20.55 10.94
CA ILE A 70 19.74 -19.36 11.62
C ILE A 70 20.25 -19.35 13.05
N THR A 71 20.82 -18.23 13.48
CA THR A 71 21.28 -18.06 14.86
C THR A 71 20.93 -16.65 15.31
N ALA A 72 20.15 -16.53 16.39
CA ALA A 72 19.59 -15.27 16.87
C ALA A 72 18.84 -14.49 15.76
N GLY A 73 18.09 -15.20 14.90
CA GLY A 73 17.33 -14.63 13.78
C GLY A 73 18.15 -14.28 12.55
N LEU A 74 19.49 -14.32 12.63
CA LEU A 74 20.39 -14.02 11.51
C LEU A 74 20.68 -15.26 10.68
N THR A 75 20.68 -15.10 9.35
CA THR A 75 20.93 -16.17 8.38
C THR A 75 22.41 -16.25 8.04
N ARG A 76 22.96 -17.45 8.09
CA ARG A 76 24.34 -17.74 7.67
C ARG A 76 24.35 -18.82 6.61
N ARG A 77 25.18 -18.64 5.59
CA ARG A 77 25.38 -19.60 4.50
C ARG A 77 26.86 -19.90 4.34
N GLY A 78 27.20 -21.13 3.97
CA GLY A 78 28.57 -21.54 3.68
C GLY A 78 28.74 -23.05 3.67
N CYS A 79 29.98 -23.50 3.68
CA CYS A 79 30.40 -24.87 3.90
C CYS A 79 30.26 -25.22 5.38
N LEU A 80 29.72 -26.40 5.68
CA LEU A 80 29.46 -26.85 7.04
C LEU A 80 30.73 -26.87 7.88
N ARG A 81 31.86 -27.37 7.37
CA ARG A 81 33.11 -27.44 8.15
C ARG A 81 33.74 -26.08 8.43
N ARG A 82 33.45 -25.08 7.59
CA ARG A 82 33.95 -23.71 7.79
C ARG A 82 33.13 -22.98 8.85
N LEU A 83 31.80 -23.04 8.75
CA LEU A 83 30.89 -22.40 9.71
C LEU A 83 30.84 -23.12 11.05
N TYR A 84 30.91 -24.45 11.04
CA TYR A 84 30.82 -25.32 12.20
C TYR A 84 31.94 -26.37 12.16
N PRO A 85 33.14 -26.06 12.71
CA PRO A 85 34.30 -26.97 12.66
C PRO A 85 34.04 -28.37 13.22
N ASN A 86 33.14 -28.47 14.22
CA ASN A 86 32.69 -29.74 14.80
C ASN A 86 31.64 -30.50 13.95
N ALA A 87 31.26 -29.98 12.78
CA ALA A 87 30.15 -30.43 11.92
C ALA A 87 28.77 -30.49 12.59
N TYR A 88 28.64 -29.84 13.75
CA TYR A 88 27.38 -29.72 14.46
C TYR A 88 26.77 -28.36 14.16
N CYS A 89 25.73 -28.38 13.33
CA CYS A 89 24.87 -27.24 13.05
C CYS A 89 23.55 -27.46 13.80
N ALA A 90 23.26 -26.58 14.76
CA ALA A 90 22.04 -26.63 15.56
C ALA A 90 20.85 -26.08 14.76
N GLU A 91 19.66 -26.67 14.96
CA GLU A 91 18.44 -26.19 14.32
C GLU A 91 18.08 -24.75 14.76
N PRO A 92 17.55 -23.90 13.85
CA PRO A 92 17.17 -24.20 12.46
C PRO A 92 18.39 -24.25 11.52
N CYS A 93 18.59 -25.39 10.86
CA CYS A 93 19.71 -25.62 9.95
C CYS A 93 19.35 -26.54 8.78
N ASP A 94 19.45 -26.04 7.55
CA ASP A 94 19.30 -26.83 6.33
C ASP A 94 20.65 -27.19 5.69
N ARG A 95 20.75 -28.39 5.13
CA ARG A 95 21.99 -28.95 4.56
C ARG A 95 21.73 -29.55 3.19
N CYS A 96 22.66 -29.36 2.27
CA CYS A 96 22.57 -29.91 0.92
C CYS A 96 23.96 -30.18 0.32
N SER A 97 24.06 -31.16 -0.58
CA SER A 97 25.34 -31.76 -1.01
C SER A 97 25.70 -31.51 -2.48
N THR A 98 25.00 -30.61 -3.17
CA THR A 98 25.29 -30.23 -4.55
C THR A 98 25.77 -28.78 -4.59
N SER A 99 26.64 -28.42 -5.54
CA SER A 99 27.15 -27.05 -5.61
C SER A 99 26.02 -26.01 -5.71
N LEU A 100 26.16 -24.91 -4.97
CA LEU A 100 25.27 -23.75 -4.92
C LEU A 100 23.81 -24.09 -4.54
N CYS A 101 23.60 -25.19 -3.79
CA CYS A 101 22.26 -25.66 -3.41
C CYS A 101 21.61 -24.80 -2.32
N ASN A 102 22.41 -24.13 -1.49
CA ASN A 102 21.97 -23.29 -0.37
C ASN A 102 21.52 -21.90 -0.85
N ARG A 103 20.72 -21.85 -1.92
CA ARG A 103 20.29 -20.63 -2.61
C ARG A 103 18.85 -20.19 -2.33
N HIS A 104 18.11 -20.96 -1.54
CA HIS A 104 16.69 -20.70 -1.29
C HIS A 104 16.50 -19.88 -0.01
N VAL A 105 15.37 -19.18 0.09
CA VAL A 105 14.98 -18.48 1.32
C VAL A 105 14.75 -19.54 2.40
N TYR A 106 15.40 -19.35 3.54
CA TYR A 106 15.33 -20.26 4.68
C TYR A 106 14.89 -19.49 5.94
N PRO A 107 13.93 -20.02 6.71
CA PRO A 107 13.12 -21.21 6.42
C PRO A 107 12.16 -20.98 5.24
N VAL A 108 11.55 -22.05 4.71
CA VAL A 108 10.71 -21.95 3.50
C VAL A 108 9.47 -21.08 3.71
N ASP A 109 8.95 -21.08 4.93
CA ASP A 109 7.78 -20.32 5.41
C ASP A 109 8.13 -18.95 6.00
N ARG A 110 9.37 -18.47 5.80
CA ARG A 110 9.79 -17.14 6.25
C ARG A 110 8.86 -16.05 5.75
N LEU A 111 8.28 -15.30 6.67
CA LEU A 111 7.33 -14.23 6.39
C LEU A 111 7.90 -13.23 5.39
N ARG A 112 7.07 -12.84 4.42
CA ARG A 112 7.37 -11.82 3.42
C ARG A 112 6.47 -10.62 3.62
N CYS A 113 7.06 -9.45 3.74
CA CYS A 113 6.35 -8.19 3.92
C CYS A 113 6.77 -7.20 2.84
N TYR A 114 5.90 -6.25 2.51
CA TYR A 114 6.36 -5.05 1.82
C TYR A 114 7.30 -4.28 2.74
N GLN A 115 8.50 -3.99 2.27
CA GLN A 115 9.55 -3.32 3.05
C GLN A 115 10.03 -2.08 2.30
N CYS A 116 9.67 -0.89 2.78
CA CYS A 116 10.05 0.37 2.16
C CYS A 116 9.72 1.58 3.08
N SER A 117 10.22 2.77 2.74
CA SER A 117 9.84 4.05 3.38
C SER A 117 9.63 5.17 2.35
N GLY A 118 8.75 6.13 2.66
CA GLY A 118 8.52 7.34 1.86
C GLY A 118 7.20 7.35 1.08
N ALA A 119 7.09 8.24 0.09
CA ALA A 119 5.89 8.40 -0.74
C ALA A 119 5.60 7.17 -1.61
N ASP A 120 6.68 6.52 -2.03
CA ASP A 120 6.68 5.30 -2.83
C ASP A 120 6.07 4.08 -2.13
N CYS A 121 5.85 4.18 -0.82
CA CYS A 121 5.24 3.14 0.00
C CYS A 121 3.75 3.33 0.26
N ILE A 122 3.17 4.43 -0.24
CA ILE A 122 1.76 4.69 -0.09
C ILE A 122 0.95 3.62 -0.83
N ASP A 123 1.33 3.37 -2.09
CA ASP A 123 0.78 2.33 -2.95
C ASP A 123 1.90 1.38 -3.41
N VAL A 124 1.79 0.12 -2.98
CA VAL A 124 2.73 -0.95 -3.33
C VAL A 124 2.13 -1.96 -4.32
N SER A 125 0.90 -1.73 -4.80
CA SER A 125 0.17 -2.67 -5.67
C SER A 125 0.91 -3.02 -6.97
N GLN A 126 1.71 -2.08 -7.49
CA GLN A 126 2.54 -2.26 -8.69
C GLN A 126 4.03 -2.42 -8.36
N ARG A 127 4.36 -2.80 -7.11
CA ARG A 127 5.75 -2.87 -6.62
C ARG A 127 6.10 -4.23 -6.00
N PRO A 128 5.94 -5.34 -6.72
CA PRO A 128 6.20 -6.69 -6.18
C PRO A 128 7.65 -6.89 -5.72
N GLN A 129 8.60 -6.13 -6.26
CA GLN A 129 10.01 -6.15 -5.84
C GLN A 129 10.24 -5.70 -4.39
N LEU A 130 9.28 -5.00 -3.79
CA LEU A 130 9.35 -4.57 -2.39
C LEU A 130 8.83 -5.64 -1.41
N LEU A 131 8.23 -6.74 -1.93
CA LEU A 131 7.77 -7.86 -1.12
C LEU A 131 8.93 -8.81 -0.84
N LEU A 132 9.65 -8.53 0.24
CA LEU A 132 10.89 -9.21 0.61
C LEU A 132 10.70 -10.08 1.87
N PRO A 133 11.44 -11.20 2.00
CA PRO A 133 11.51 -11.94 3.27
C PRO A 133 11.99 -11.03 4.41
N CYS A 134 11.51 -11.25 5.63
CA CYS A 134 11.96 -10.48 6.79
C CYS A 134 13.45 -10.74 7.08
N PRO A 135 14.33 -9.73 7.08
CA PRO A 135 15.79 -9.90 7.26
C PRO A 135 16.18 -10.60 8.55
N VAL A 136 15.45 -10.37 9.64
CA VAL A 136 15.57 -11.12 10.90
C VAL A 136 14.45 -12.16 10.94
N TYR A 137 14.81 -13.43 11.10
CA TYR A 137 13.83 -14.50 11.24
C TYR A 137 13.27 -14.54 12.66
N ASN A 138 11.94 -14.49 12.77
CA ASN A 138 11.17 -14.83 13.95
C ASN A 138 9.91 -15.58 13.50
N ALA A 139 9.59 -16.70 14.14
CA ALA A 139 8.42 -17.51 13.81
C ALA A 139 7.09 -16.76 14.06
N ASP A 140 7.10 -15.84 15.02
CA ASP A 140 5.96 -15.00 15.40
C ASP A 140 6.07 -13.58 14.81
N ASP A 141 6.89 -13.38 13.76
CA ASP A 141 7.04 -12.07 13.14
C ASP A 141 5.74 -11.59 12.49
N ARG A 142 5.61 -10.27 12.35
CA ARG A 142 4.45 -9.63 11.74
C ARG A 142 4.91 -8.55 10.79
N CYS A 143 4.18 -8.41 9.68
CA CYS A 143 4.32 -7.22 8.85
C CYS A 143 3.69 -6.04 9.57
N TYR A 144 4.26 -4.85 9.41
CA TYR A 144 3.64 -3.61 9.87
C TYR A 144 3.47 -2.61 8.72
N THR A 145 2.52 -1.70 8.93
CA THR A 145 2.32 -0.47 8.17
C THR A 145 2.23 0.69 9.15
N ASN A 146 3.08 1.69 8.96
CA ASN A 146 3.13 2.91 9.77
C ASN A 146 2.94 4.12 8.87
N VAL A 147 1.85 4.86 9.06
CA VAL A 147 1.54 6.08 8.29
C VAL A 147 2.08 7.28 9.07
N LEU A 148 3.23 7.81 8.64
CA LEU A 148 3.88 8.94 9.31
C LEU A 148 3.22 10.28 8.89
N HIS A 149 2.92 10.41 7.59
CA HIS A 149 2.29 11.58 6.98
C HIS A 149 1.53 11.16 5.71
N LEU A 150 0.73 12.08 5.15
CA LEU A 150 0.00 11.90 3.88
C LEU A 150 0.91 11.58 2.69
N SER A 151 2.20 11.90 2.79
CA SER A 151 3.23 11.66 1.77
C SER A 151 4.30 10.66 2.22
N ASN A 152 4.15 10.05 3.40
CA ASN A 152 5.17 9.17 3.96
C ASN A 152 4.56 7.99 4.70
N THR A 153 4.77 6.80 4.14
CA THR A 153 4.42 5.52 4.74
C THR A 153 5.69 4.70 4.92
N GLN A 154 5.78 4.00 6.04
CA GLN A 154 6.81 3.01 6.28
C GLN A 154 6.17 1.63 6.42
N ARG A 155 6.75 0.65 5.75
CA ARG A 155 6.33 -0.76 5.81
C ARG A 155 7.54 -1.62 6.11
N GLY A 156 7.34 -2.68 6.88
CA GLY A 156 8.43 -3.55 7.28
C GLY A 156 8.01 -4.76 8.07
N CYS A 157 8.99 -5.38 8.72
CA CYS A 157 8.83 -6.52 9.60
C CYS A 157 9.05 -6.08 11.05
N GLU A 158 8.18 -6.52 11.94
CA GLU A 158 8.13 -6.05 13.32
C GLU A 158 9.45 -6.25 14.06
N HIS A 159 10.06 -7.43 13.94
CA HIS A 159 11.32 -7.75 14.64
C HIS A 159 12.57 -7.27 13.92
N THR A 160 12.44 -6.69 12.73
CA THR A 160 13.58 -6.18 11.96
C THR A 160 13.72 -4.67 12.07
N ASN A 161 12.67 -3.93 11.71
CA ASN A 161 12.79 -2.50 11.43
C ASN A 161 11.61 -1.67 11.94
N LEU A 162 10.86 -2.18 12.91
CA LEU A 162 9.83 -1.39 13.59
C LEU A 162 10.48 -0.22 14.34
N PRO A 163 10.10 1.03 14.07
CA PRO A 163 10.62 2.17 14.82
C PRO A 163 10.04 2.22 16.24
N ASP A 164 10.87 2.60 17.22
CA ASP A 164 10.50 2.73 18.65
C ASP A 164 9.32 3.70 18.91
N GLY A 165 9.04 4.58 17.93
CA GLY A 165 7.95 5.55 17.98
C GLY A 165 6.69 5.14 17.22
N CYS A 166 6.52 3.87 16.82
CA CYS A 166 5.33 3.41 16.11
C CYS A 166 4.06 3.80 16.90
N PRO A 167 3.29 4.82 16.47
CA PRO A 167 2.13 5.27 17.22
C PRO A 167 1.09 4.13 17.25
N HIS A 168 0.08 4.26 18.12
CA HIS A 168 -0.99 3.25 18.28
C HIS A 168 -1.73 2.84 16.98
N VAL A 169 -1.43 3.47 15.83
CA VAL A 169 -1.95 3.16 14.49
C VAL A 169 -0.91 2.44 13.62
N CYS A 170 -0.04 1.60 14.20
CA CYS A 170 0.76 0.66 13.43
C CYS A 170 -0.04 -0.61 13.18
N LEU A 171 -0.49 -0.77 11.94
CA LEU A 171 -1.35 -1.87 11.55
C LEU A 171 -0.47 -3.08 11.27
N LYS A 172 -0.70 -4.15 12.03
CA LYS A 172 0.08 -5.38 12.01
C LYS A 172 -0.74 -6.53 11.49
N CYS A 173 -0.09 -7.44 10.77
CA CYS A 173 -0.70 -8.64 10.21
C CYS A 173 0.37 -9.72 10.01
N ASN A 174 -0.04 -10.98 9.94
CA ASN A 174 0.85 -12.13 10.07
C ASN A 174 0.75 -13.13 8.90
N TYR A 175 0.56 -12.63 7.67
CA TYR A 175 0.59 -13.44 6.46
C TYR A 175 1.34 -12.72 5.34
N ASN A 176 1.83 -13.47 4.35
CA ASN A 176 2.66 -12.93 3.27
C ASN A 176 1.97 -11.78 2.54
N GLY A 177 2.64 -10.62 2.47
CA GLY A 177 2.17 -9.44 1.76
C GLY A 177 0.91 -8.78 2.35
N CYS A 178 0.54 -9.09 3.59
CA CYS A 178 -0.66 -8.56 4.24
C CYS A 178 -0.65 -7.03 4.41
N ASN A 179 0.52 -6.43 4.42
CA ASN A 179 0.72 -4.99 4.49
C ASN A 179 0.74 -4.35 3.08
N ALA A 180 -0.15 -4.75 2.18
CA ALA A 180 -0.26 -4.20 0.81
C ALA A 180 -1.25 -3.04 0.68
N GLU A 181 -2.16 -2.88 1.65
CA GLU A 181 -3.30 -1.96 1.56
C GLU A 181 -2.85 -0.51 1.35
N LEU A 182 -3.62 0.26 0.56
CA LEU A 182 -3.34 1.66 0.26
C LEU A 182 -3.40 2.48 1.57
N THR A 183 -2.32 3.19 1.89
CA THR A 183 -2.26 3.89 3.18
C THR A 183 -2.84 5.30 3.18
N VAL A 184 -3.06 5.88 2.00
CA VAL A 184 -3.66 7.20 1.86
C VAL A 184 -4.69 7.10 0.74
N GLY A 185 -5.96 7.05 1.13
CA GLY A 185 -7.09 7.07 0.22
C GLY A 185 -7.59 8.49 -0.03
N GLU A 186 -8.54 8.60 -0.96
CA GLU A 186 -9.28 9.82 -1.21
C GLU A 186 -10.76 9.59 -0.89
N SER A 187 -11.41 10.58 -0.27
CA SER A 187 -12.87 10.63 -0.16
C SER A 187 -13.38 11.96 -0.69
N ARG A 188 -14.46 11.91 -1.46
CA ARG A 188 -15.00 13.10 -2.14
C ARG A 188 -16.20 13.63 -1.40
N CYS A 189 -16.29 14.95 -1.25
CA CYS A 189 -17.46 15.60 -0.68
C CYS A 189 -17.99 16.67 -1.65
N LEU A 190 -19.29 16.90 -1.59
CA LEU A 190 -19.90 18.06 -2.23
C LEU A 190 -19.33 19.33 -1.58
N GLN A 191 -18.81 20.25 -2.39
CA GLN A 191 -18.32 21.55 -1.93
C GLN A 191 -19.12 22.66 -2.58
N CYS A 192 -19.85 23.42 -1.78
CA CYS A 192 -20.63 24.54 -2.30
C CYS A 192 -20.98 25.53 -1.20
N THR A 193 -21.41 26.72 -1.60
CA THR A 193 -21.95 27.73 -0.71
C THR A 193 -23.15 28.37 -1.38
N HIS A 194 -24.25 28.45 -0.63
CA HIS A 194 -25.42 29.26 -0.96
C HIS A 194 -25.54 30.36 0.09
N ASN A 195 -25.82 31.59 -0.34
CA ASN A 195 -26.28 32.67 0.53
C ASN A 195 -27.24 33.60 -0.23
N ARG A 196 -27.94 34.48 0.47
CA ARG A 196 -28.92 35.39 -0.15
C ARG A 196 -28.35 36.30 -1.24
N LEU A 197 -27.08 36.72 -1.12
CA LEU A 197 -26.43 37.64 -2.07
C LEU A 197 -25.79 36.90 -3.25
N SER A 198 -25.53 35.61 -3.11
CA SER A 198 -24.99 34.73 -4.14
C SER A 198 -25.72 33.38 -4.08
N PRO A 199 -26.94 33.33 -4.64
CA PRO A 199 -27.74 32.11 -4.63
C PRO A 199 -27.06 31.00 -5.44
N ASN A 200 -26.98 29.82 -4.84
CA ASN A 200 -26.48 28.61 -5.49
C ASN A 200 -27.53 27.50 -5.35
N PRO A 201 -28.42 27.33 -6.35
CA PRO A 201 -29.48 26.33 -6.29
C PRO A 201 -28.93 24.90 -6.27
N ASP A 202 -27.77 24.65 -6.89
CA ASP A 202 -27.10 23.34 -6.87
C ASP A 202 -26.65 22.92 -5.47
N CYS A 203 -26.38 23.89 -4.57
CA CYS A 203 -26.02 23.59 -3.19
C CYS A 203 -27.22 23.21 -2.31
N GLN A 204 -28.44 23.61 -2.72
CA GLN A 204 -29.65 23.50 -1.92
C GLN A 204 -30.51 22.28 -2.24
N ARG A 205 -30.80 21.95 -3.51
CA ARG A 205 -31.93 21.10 -3.98
C ARG A 205 -32.44 20.01 -3.03
N ASN A 206 -33.76 19.88 -2.74
CA ASN A 206 -34.74 19.00 -3.46
C ASN A 206 -36.18 19.55 -3.33
N GLN A 207 -37.03 19.10 -4.26
CA GLN A 207 -38.41 19.49 -4.55
C GLN A 207 -39.15 18.33 -5.26
N GLN A 208 -39.03 17.12 -4.71
CA GLN A 208 -39.80 15.97 -5.18
C GLN A 208 -40.87 15.61 -4.14
N PRO A 209 -42.07 15.21 -4.58
CA PRO A 209 -43.09 14.70 -3.69
C PRO A 209 -42.60 13.42 -3.02
N GLU A 210 -42.91 13.30 -1.72
CA GLU A 210 -42.69 12.12 -0.90
C GLU A 210 -43.33 10.89 -1.57
N THR A 211 -42.53 10.06 -2.23
CA THR A 211 -42.93 8.68 -2.52
C THR A 211 -42.21 7.79 -1.53
N GLU A 212 -43.01 7.10 -0.72
CA GLU A 212 -42.67 6.16 0.35
C GLU A 212 -41.48 5.24 0.02
N ALA A 213 -40.29 5.73 0.32
CA ALA A 213 -39.17 4.94 0.79
C ALA A 213 -38.25 5.93 1.50
N GLU A 214 -38.13 5.79 2.82
CA GLU A 214 -37.30 6.58 3.74
C GLU A 214 -35.78 6.39 3.48
N ALA A 215 -35.35 6.36 2.23
CA ALA A 215 -33.95 6.42 1.87
C ALA A 215 -33.57 7.90 1.75
N GLU A 216 -32.65 8.35 2.62
CA GLU A 216 -31.94 9.63 2.57
C GLU A 216 -31.99 10.27 1.17
N GLN A 217 -32.89 11.22 0.95
CA GLN A 217 -33.14 11.69 -0.41
C GLN A 217 -31.94 12.52 -0.87
N LYS A 218 -31.16 11.95 -1.79
CA LYS A 218 -29.93 12.53 -2.33
C LYS A 218 -30.25 13.43 -3.51
N CYS A 219 -29.62 14.58 -3.55
CA CYS A 219 -29.90 15.58 -4.58
C CYS A 219 -29.27 15.12 -5.89
N ALA A 220 -29.89 15.43 -7.03
CA ALA A 220 -29.37 15.07 -8.34
C ALA A 220 -28.08 15.85 -8.65
N LEU A 221 -26.97 15.39 -8.11
CA LEU A 221 -25.62 15.82 -8.41
C LEU A 221 -25.28 15.27 -9.80
N ASN A 222 -25.33 16.12 -10.83
CA ASN A 222 -24.74 15.75 -12.11
C ASN A 222 -23.24 16.09 -12.07
N ASN A 223 -22.40 15.35 -12.80
CA ASN A 223 -20.95 15.57 -12.81
C ASN A 223 -20.53 16.92 -13.42
N ALA A 224 -21.44 17.66 -14.06
CA ALA A 224 -21.15 18.92 -14.73
C ALA A 224 -21.41 20.17 -13.87
N THR A 225 -22.23 20.08 -12.81
CA THR A 225 -22.68 21.24 -12.01
C THR A 225 -22.19 21.22 -10.57
N VAL A 226 -21.37 20.25 -10.20
CA VAL A 226 -21.01 19.99 -8.80
C VAL A 226 -19.53 20.22 -8.55
N THR A 227 -19.22 21.27 -7.79
CA THR A 227 -17.89 21.48 -7.22
C THR A 227 -17.65 20.47 -6.10
N GLN A 228 -16.51 19.79 -6.14
CA GLN A 228 -16.12 18.77 -5.15
C GLN A 228 -14.82 19.16 -4.48
N CYS A 229 -14.69 18.80 -3.21
CA CYS A 229 -13.42 18.75 -2.51
C CYS A 229 -13.00 17.30 -2.29
N VAL A 230 -11.71 17.09 -2.05
CA VAL A 230 -11.13 15.77 -1.79
C VAL A 230 -10.47 15.78 -0.42
N ASN A 231 -10.93 14.89 0.44
CA ASN A 231 -10.26 14.52 1.68
C ASN A 231 -9.18 13.49 1.39
N LYS A 232 -7.95 13.74 1.84
CA LYS A 232 -6.92 12.69 1.90
C LYS A 232 -7.06 11.96 3.22
N VAL A 233 -7.41 10.67 3.14
CA VAL A 233 -7.74 9.86 4.32
C VAL A 233 -6.59 8.91 4.60
N MET A 234 -5.92 9.09 5.72
CA MET A 234 -4.92 8.12 6.18
C MET A 234 -5.61 6.80 6.54
N TYR A 235 -4.93 5.69 6.29
CA TYR A 235 -5.41 4.36 6.64
C TYR A 235 -5.59 4.23 8.15
N GLY A 236 -6.74 3.72 8.57
CA GLY A 236 -7.19 3.72 9.97
C GLY A 236 -7.84 5.02 10.45
N HIS A 237 -7.79 6.11 9.67
CA HIS A 237 -8.50 7.35 9.95
C HIS A 237 -9.76 7.47 9.09
N ARG A 238 -10.67 8.37 9.49
CA ARG A 238 -11.87 8.69 8.73
C ARG A 238 -12.05 10.20 8.65
N GLU A 239 -11.90 10.74 7.46
CA GLU A 239 -12.31 12.12 7.18
C GLU A 239 -13.83 12.18 6.97
N ARG A 240 -14.39 13.38 7.13
CA ARG A 240 -15.83 13.62 7.08
C ARG A 240 -16.16 14.61 5.97
N CYS A 241 -17.38 14.49 5.44
CA CYS A 241 -18.00 15.58 4.73
C CYS A 241 -18.88 16.35 5.70
N TYR A 242 -18.96 17.67 5.56
CA TYR A 242 -19.83 18.51 6.39
C TYR A 242 -20.92 19.20 5.55
N THR A 243 -22.01 19.52 6.25
CA THR A 243 -23.07 20.43 5.85
C THR A 243 -23.33 21.38 7.00
N HIS A 244 -23.14 22.68 6.79
CA HIS A 244 -23.41 23.74 7.75
C HIS A 244 -24.57 24.60 7.26
N LEU A 245 -25.58 24.80 8.11
CA LEU A 245 -26.74 25.62 7.83
C LEU A 245 -26.87 26.70 8.91
N ASN A 246 -26.70 27.96 8.54
CA ASN A 246 -27.01 29.09 9.40
C ASN A 246 -28.38 29.67 9.04
N THR A 247 -29.37 29.39 9.87
CA THR A 247 -30.76 29.84 9.70
C THR A 247 -30.96 31.35 9.94
N GLN A 248 -30.01 32.03 10.58
CA GLN A 248 -30.09 33.48 10.78
C GLN A 248 -29.66 34.24 9.51
N THR A 249 -28.67 33.70 8.81
CA THR A 249 -28.07 34.34 7.62
C THR A 249 -28.48 33.69 6.30
N ASP A 250 -29.23 32.59 6.33
CA ASP A 250 -29.56 31.72 5.18
C ASP A 250 -28.31 31.27 4.40
N VAL A 251 -27.22 31.05 5.14
CA VAL A 251 -25.98 30.52 4.59
C VAL A 251 -25.99 29.01 4.72
N LEU A 252 -25.87 28.32 3.59
CA LEU A 252 -25.65 26.87 3.52
C LEU A 252 -24.26 26.63 2.94
N GLN A 253 -23.44 25.88 3.66
CA GLN A 253 -22.09 25.52 3.24
C GLN A 253 -21.88 24.02 3.31
N ARG A 254 -21.24 23.47 2.30
CA ARG A 254 -20.87 22.05 2.25
C ARG A 254 -19.42 21.92 1.88
N GLY A 255 -18.76 20.90 2.40
CA GLY A 255 -17.38 20.64 2.03
C GLY A 255 -16.73 19.50 2.81
N CYS A 256 -15.42 19.52 2.79
CA CYS A 256 -14.53 18.53 3.37
C CYS A 256 -14.11 18.97 4.77
N SER A 257 -14.03 18.04 5.73
CA SER A 257 -13.51 18.26 7.08
C SER A 257 -12.16 18.97 7.09
N THR A 258 -11.29 18.61 6.13
CA THR A 258 -9.95 19.20 5.97
C THR A 258 -9.95 20.70 5.63
N THR A 259 -11.06 21.21 5.10
CA THR A 259 -11.24 22.62 4.71
C THR A 259 -12.36 23.30 5.50
N MET A 260 -12.85 22.64 6.55
CA MET A 260 -13.98 23.11 7.33
C MET A 260 -13.60 24.39 8.09
N GLY A 261 -14.41 25.43 7.95
CA GLY A 261 -14.27 26.66 8.70
C GLY A 261 -14.72 26.50 10.16
N PHE A 262 -14.56 27.57 10.95
CA PHE A 262 -15.12 27.64 12.29
C PHE A 262 -16.58 28.12 12.23
N PHE A 263 -17.51 27.31 12.70
CA PHE A 263 -18.95 27.57 12.67
C PHE A 263 -19.51 27.67 14.10
N PRO A 264 -19.48 28.86 14.75
CA PRO A 264 -19.94 29.02 16.13
C PRO A 264 -21.47 29.00 16.29
N THR A 265 -22.20 29.21 15.19
CA THR A 265 -23.67 29.28 15.16
C THR A 265 -24.20 28.53 13.95
N GLY A 266 -25.48 28.14 13.99
CA GLY A 266 -26.11 27.30 12.97
C GLY A 266 -26.03 25.82 13.31
N GLU A 267 -26.54 25.00 12.40
CA GLU A 267 -26.55 23.54 12.49
C GLU A 267 -25.40 22.96 11.66
N LEU A 268 -24.63 22.04 12.24
CA LEU A 268 -23.52 21.34 11.57
C LEU A 268 -23.82 19.84 11.56
N SER A 269 -23.93 19.27 10.37
CA SER A 269 -24.08 17.84 10.12
C SER A 269 -22.81 17.29 9.48
N GLU A 270 -22.36 16.13 9.94
CA GLU A 270 -21.19 15.44 9.41
C GLU A 270 -21.54 14.01 9.03
N CYS A 271 -20.95 13.52 7.94
CA CYS A 271 -21.17 12.16 7.45
C CYS A 271 -19.89 11.53 6.89
N TYR A 272 -19.97 10.22 6.66
CA TYR A 272 -18.89 9.42 6.12
C TYR A 272 -19.26 8.82 4.76
N GLY A 273 -18.27 8.72 3.88
CA GLY A 273 -18.42 8.13 2.54
C GLY A 273 -18.53 9.18 1.43
N ASP A 274 -18.41 8.70 0.20
CA ASP A 274 -18.33 9.60 -0.96
C ASP A 274 -19.64 10.31 -1.22
N ASN A 275 -19.55 11.63 -1.32
CA ASN A 275 -20.65 12.57 -1.52
C ASN A 275 -21.81 12.30 -0.53
N CYS A 276 -21.50 11.88 0.70
CA CYS A 276 -22.52 11.60 1.71
C CYS A 276 -23.28 12.86 2.13
N ASN A 277 -22.65 14.04 2.01
CA ASN A 277 -23.23 15.33 2.30
C ASN A 277 -24.10 15.85 1.13
N SER A 278 -24.82 14.94 0.49
CA SER A 278 -25.73 15.19 -0.63
C SER A 278 -27.19 15.22 -0.19
N GLN A 279 -27.47 15.34 1.11
CA GLN A 279 -28.84 15.47 1.61
C GLN A 279 -29.46 16.78 1.15
N CYS A 280 -30.73 16.75 0.82
CA CYS A 280 -31.39 17.87 0.20
C CYS A 280 -31.95 18.89 1.19
N GLN A 281 -31.94 20.16 0.79
CA GLN A 281 -32.46 21.30 1.54
C GLN A 281 -33.62 21.93 0.77
N ASN A 282 -34.59 22.46 1.51
CA ASN A 282 -35.75 23.12 0.92
C ASN A 282 -35.35 24.48 0.34
N ILE A 283 -35.86 24.80 -0.85
CA ILE A 283 -35.71 26.14 -1.45
C ILE A 283 -36.81 27.03 -0.90
N ALA A 284 -36.44 28.19 -0.36
CA ALA A 284 -37.36 29.23 0.07
C ALA A 284 -37.09 30.54 -0.71
N CYS A 285 -38.16 31.09 -1.27
CA CYS A 285 -38.16 32.26 -2.13
C CYS A 285 -38.67 33.46 -1.31
N ALA A 286 -38.00 34.61 -1.37
CA ALA A 286 -38.57 35.85 -0.82
C ALA A 286 -39.88 36.18 -1.57
N THR A 287 -40.99 36.34 -0.86
CA THR A 287 -42.27 36.73 -1.45
C THR A 287 -42.65 38.10 -0.95
N CYS A 288 -42.76 39.06 -1.86
CA CYS A 288 -43.10 40.43 -1.52
C CYS A 288 -43.76 41.12 -2.71
N ASN A 289 -44.68 42.06 -2.44
CA ASN A 289 -45.34 42.87 -3.46
C ASN A 289 -44.95 44.35 -3.30
N SER A 290 -44.31 44.91 -4.32
CA SER A 290 -43.80 46.28 -4.32
C SER A 290 -44.87 47.37 -4.38
N THR A 291 -46.12 47.03 -4.69
CA THR A 291 -47.24 47.98 -4.63
C THR A 291 -47.76 48.16 -3.20
N SER A 292 -47.56 47.16 -2.34
CA SER A 292 -48.05 47.16 -0.96
C SER A 292 -46.94 47.37 0.08
N ASP A 293 -45.69 47.08 -0.27
CA ASP A 293 -44.54 47.25 0.61
C ASP A 293 -43.42 47.98 -0.12
N ALA A 294 -43.08 49.19 0.34
CA ALA A 294 -41.98 49.97 -0.23
C ALA A 294 -40.61 49.29 -0.04
N ASN A 295 -40.46 48.46 1.00
CA ASN A 295 -39.22 47.74 1.30
C ASN A 295 -38.93 46.61 0.31
N CYS A 296 -39.93 46.20 -0.47
CA CYS A 296 -39.80 45.20 -1.52
C CYS A 296 -38.70 45.52 -2.52
N ARG A 297 -38.65 46.78 -2.97
CA ARG A 297 -37.66 47.27 -3.93
C ARG A 297 -36.26 47.38 -3.31
N GLY A 298 -36.19 47.55 -1.99
CA GLY A 298 -34.93 47.61 -1.25
C GLY A 298 -34.37 46.25 -0.84
N GLY A 299 -35.15 45.16 -0.97
CA GLY A 299 -34.71 43.81 -0.58
C GLY A 299 -34.52 43.61 0.92
N ASN A 300 -34.96 44.56 1.75
CA ASN A 300 -34.69 44.55 3.19
C ASN A 300 -35.82 43.86 3.95
N ALA A 301 -35.45 42.90 4.82
CA ALA A 301 -36.37 42.22 5.74
C ALA A 301 -37.60 41.53 5.07
N LEU A 302 -37.43 41.00 3.86
CA LEU A 302 -38.51 40.32 3.16
C LEU A 302 -38.83 38.95 3.78
N SER A 303 -40.11 38.62 3.90
CA SER A 303 -40.54 37.27 4.30
C SER A 303 -40.28 36.27 3.19
N SER A 304 -39.65 35.14 3.51
CA SER A 304 -39.49 34.01 2.60
C SER A 304 -40.62 32.99 2.78
N LYS A 305 -40.99 32.33 1.68
CA LYS A 305 -41.89 31.17 1.68
C LYS A 305 -41.21 30.01 0.98
N GLN A 306 -41.45 28.80 1.47
CA GLN A 306 -41.03 27.58 0.80
C GLN A 306 -41.63 27.52 -0.61
N CYS A 307 -40.80 27.27 -1.61
CA CYS A 307 -41.23 27.21 -2.99
C CYS A 307 -41.88 25.83 -3.28
N VAL A 308 -42.76 25.78 -4.27
CA VAL A 308 -43.42 24.54 -4.69
C VAL A 308 -42.44 23.59 -5.38
N ASP A 309 -42.78 22.30 -5.43
CA ASP A 309 -42.02 21.27 -6.13
C ASP A 309 -41.76 21.65 -7.61
N GLY A 310 -40.55 21.40 -8.11
CA GLY A 310 -40.09 21.76 -9.45
C GLY A 310 -39.57 23.20 -9.65
N THR A 311 -39.62 24.07 -8.63
CA THR A 311 -38.99 25.41 -8.64
C THR A 311 -37.44 25.38 -8.58
N ASN A 312 -36.79 25.46 -9.73
CA ASN A 312 -35.32 25.42 -9.82
C ASN A 312 -34.59 26.73 -9.42
N ALA A 313 -35.30 27.85 -9.31
CA ALA A 313 -34.72 29.16 -8.95
C ALA A 313 -35.79 30.15 -8.46
N CYS A 314 -35.38 31.11 -7.64
CA CYS A 314 -36.17 32.29 -7.27
C CYS A 314 -36.01 33.38 -8.34
N PHE A 315 -37.11 34.04 -8.75
CA PHE A 315 -37.05 35.18 -9.67
C PHE A 315 -37.94 36.32 -9.17
N SER A 316 -37.55 37.57 -9.48
CA SER A 316 -38.39 38.75 -9.29
C SER A 316 -39.04 39.13 -10.61
N CYS A 317 -40.33 39.47 -10.58
CA CYS A 317 -41.02 40.08 -11.72
C CYS A 317 -41.36 41.53 -11.35
N GLU A 318 -40.76 42.49 -12.05
CA GLU A 318 -41.23 43.87 -12.02
C GLU A 318 -42.28 44.03 -13.13
N GLN A 319 -43.55 44.17 -12.75
CA GLN A 319 -44.55 44.71 -13.68
C GLN A 319 -44.41 46.23 -13.66
N GLY A 320 -44.06 46.80 -14.82
CA GLY A 320 -43.97 48.25 -15.04
C GLY A 320 -45.34 48.91 -15.12
#